data_AF-A0A6P1GC23-F1
#
_entry.id   AF-A0A6P1GC23-F1
#
_cell.length_a   1.000
_cell.length_b   1.000
_cell.length_c   1.000
_cell.angle_alpha   90.00
_cell.angle_beta   90.00
_cell.angle_gamma   90.00
#
_symmetry.space_group_name_H-M   'P 1'
#
loop_
_entity.id
_entity.type
_entity.pdbx_description
1 polymer ?
#
loop_
_entity_poly.entity_id
_entity_poly.type
_entity_poly.pdbx_seq_one_letter_code
_entity_poly.pdbx_strand_id
1 'polypeptide(L)'
;MTVTAILASEHDLAATNALMSVLREFGAEEVSRDYTVVGSQEINTLRFILDGFPLSVEAETYVGLSVTGEPEAVETIKSRLRDIIDRKRP
;
A
#
# COMPACT_ATOMS: atom_id res chain seq x y z
N MET A 1 -7.94 7.09 -14.38
CA MET A 1 -7.72 5.67 -14.78
C MET A 1 -6.75 5.13 -13.78
N THR A 2 -7.10 4.05 -13.07
CA THR A 2 -6.25 3.58 -11.97
C THR A 2 -5.06 2.77 -12.46
N VAL A 3 -3.98 2.81 -11.71
CA VAL A 3 -2.78 1.98 -11.91
C VAL A 3 -2.45 1.23 -10.63
N THR A 4 -1.81 0.07 -10.77
CA THR A 4 -1.36 -0.76 -9.66
C THR A 4 0.16 -0.80 -9.64
N ALA A 5 0.76 -0.64 -8.47
CA ALA A 5 2.19 -0.80 -8.26
C ALA A 5 2.48 -1.79 -7.12
N ILE A 6 3.38 -2.73 -7.38
CA ILE A 6 3.94 -3.62 -6.36
C ILE A 6 5.02 -2.83 -5.61
N LEU A 7 4.87 -2.75 -4.29
CA LEU A 7 5.70 -1.94 -3.40
C LEU A 7 6.76 -2.78 -2.67
N ALA A 8 6.41 -4.00 -2.27
CA ALA A 8 7.31 -4.89 -1.56
C ALA A 8 6.83 -6.36 -1.61
N SER A 9 7.67 -7.30 -1.17
CA SER A 9 7.30 -8.71 -1.03
C SER A 9 6.41 -8.95 0.21
N GLU A 10 5.76 -10.12 0.26
CA GLU A 10 4.80 -10.52 1.29
C GLU A 10 5.30 -10.45 2.74
N HIS A 11 6.62 -10.54 2.96
CA HIS A 11 7.22 -10.55 4.30
C HIS A 11 7.92 -9.24 4.68
N ASP A 12 7.81 -8.20 3.84
CA ASP A 12 8.41 -6.91 4.12
C ASP A 12 7.55 -6.08 5.08
N LEU A 13 7.65 -6.43 6.37
CA LEU A 13 6.99 -5.69 7.45
C LEU A 13 7.49 -4.25 7.54
N ALA A 14 8.72 -3.96 7.13
CA ALA A 14 9.27 -2.61 7.15
C ALA A 14 8.56 -1.73 6.10
N ALA A 15 8.38 -2.24 4.89
CA ALA A 15 7.64 -1.57 3.82
C ALA A 15 6.16 -1.40 4.18
N THR A 16 5.53 -2.41 4.79
CA THR A 16 4.13 -2.33 5.24
C THR A 16 3.93 -1.20 6.26
N ASN A 17 4.78 -1.16 7.29
CA ASN A 17 4.72 -0.11 8.31
C ASN A 17 5.03 1.28 7.72
N ALA A 18 6.01 1.36 6.82
CA ALA A 18 6.34 2.60 6.14
C ALA A 18 5.18 3.09 5.26
N LEU A 19 4.52 2.22 4.51
CA LEU A 19 3.34 2.57 3.70
C LEU A 19 2.23 3.11 4.59
N MET A 20 1.90 2.45 5.70
CA MET A 20 0.89 2.95 6.63
C MET A 20 1.24 4.31 7.20
N SER A 21 2.53 4.60 7.41
CA SER A 21 2.98 5.94 7.82
C SER A 21 2.82 6.97 6.70
N VAL A 22 3.14 6.63 5.45
CA VAL A 22 2.96 7.52 4.28
C VAL A 22 1.50 7.86 4.08
N LEU A 23 0.61 6.87 4.14
CA LEU A 23 -0.83 7.08 3.98
C LEU A 23 -1.38 8.02 5.06
N ARG A 24 -0.96 7.86 6.31
CA ARG A 24 -1.33 8.78 7.39
C ARG A 24 -0.74 10.18 7.20
N GLU A 25 0.50 10.28 6.76
CA GLU A 25 1.17 11.56 6.46
C GLU A 25 0.41 12.34 5.38
N PHE A 26 -0.12 11.64 4.38
CA PHE A 26 -0.91 12.25 3.30
C PHE A 26 -2.39 12.43 3.66
N GLY A 27 -2.80 12.10 4.88
CA GLY A 27 -4.19 12.26 5.32
C GLY A 27 -5.17 11.28 4.67
N ALA A 28 -4.70 10.11 4.23
CA ALA A 28 -5.57 9.08 3.71
C ALA A 28 -6.49 8.52 4.81
N GLU A 29 -7.79 8.45 4.53
CA GLU A 29 -8.80 7.98 5.47
C GLU A 29 -9.16 6.52 5.15
N GLU A 30 -9.01 5.61 6.13
CA GLU A 30 -9.40 4.19 5.97
C GLU A 30 -10.93 4.07 5.90
N VAL A 31 -11.43 3.53 4.79
CA VAL A 31 -12.86 3.29 4.54
C VAL A 31 -13.27 1.90 5.00
N SER A 32 -12.46 0.90 4.66
CA SER A 32 -12.74 -0.49 4.99
C SER A 32 -11.47 -1.32 5.00
N ARG A 33 -11.59 -2.50 5.63
CA ARG A 33 -10.59 -3.54 5.63
C ARG A 33 -11.29 -4.88 5.49
N ASP A 34 -10.81 -5.67 4.55
CA ASP A 34 -11.31 -7.00 4.26
C ASP A 34 -10.15 -8.00 4.32
N TYR A 35 -10.42 -9.16 4.91
CA TYR A 35 -9.49 -10.27 4.94
C TYR A 35 -10.18 -11.49 4.33
N THR A 36 -9.47 -12.18 3.45
CA THR A 36 -9.99 -13.36 2.75
C THR A 36 -8.88 -14.38 2.57
N VAL A 37 -9.28 -15.65 2.61
CA VAL A 37 -8.41 -16.78 2.32
C VAL A 37 -8.94 -17.48 1.07
N VAL A 38 -8.10 -17.62 0.05
CA VAL A 38 -8.42 -18.31 -1.21
C VAL A 38 -7.40 -19.43 -1.44
N GLY A 39 -7.83 -20.67 -1.20
CA GLY A 39 -6.91 -21.82 -1.25
C GLY A 39 -5.83 -21.70 -0.17
N SER A 40 -4.57 -21.55 -0.59
CA SER A 40 -3.41 -21.34 0.30
C SER A 40 -2.96 -19.88 0.40
N GLN A 41 -3.73 -18.94 -0.17
CA GLN A 41 -3.42 -17.52 -0.20
C GLN A 41 -4.23 -16.79 0.86
N GLU A 42 -3.58 -15.84 1.53
CA GLU A 42 -4.22 -14.82 2.35
C GLU A 42 -4.18 -13.48 1.60
N ILE A 43 -5.31 -12.80 1.56
CA ILE A 43 -5.48 -11.49 0.92
C ILE A 43 -6.05 -10.55 1.97
N ASN A 44 -5.31 -9.48 2.25
CA ASN A 44 -5.75 -8.39 3.10
C ASN A 44 -5.88 -7.12 2.24
N THR A 45 -7.12 -6.68 2.03
CA THR A 45 -7.43 -5.50 1.22
C THR A 45 -7.85 -4.37 2.15
N LEU A 46 -7.11 -3.27 2.13
CA LEU A 46 -7.45 -2.03 2.82
C LEU A 46 -7.85 -0.99 1.79
N ARG A 47 -8.97 -0.31 2.03
CA ARG A 47 -9.48 0.74 1.15
C ARG A 47 -9.39 2.08 1.85
N PHE A 48 -8.92 3.09 1.13
CA PHE A 48 -8.74 4.44 1.63
C PHE A 48 -9.34 5.47 0.67
N ILE A 49 -9.63 6.66 1.19
CA ILE A 49 -9.81 7.88 0.41
C ILE A 49 -8.60 8.79 0.63
N LEU A 50 -7.97 9.24 -0.44
CA LEU A 50 -6.91 10.24 -0.43
C LEU A 50 -7.29 11.36 -1.40
N ASP A 51 -7.39 12.59 -0.90
CA ASP A 51 -7.82 13.77 -1.68
C ASP A 51 -9.15 13.57 -2.42
N GLY A 52 -10.07 12.80 -1.83
CA GLY A 52 -11.37 12.46 -2.43
C GLY A 52 -11.34 11.33 -3.47
N PHE A 53 -10.17 10.76 -3.76
CA PHE A 53 -10.00 9.66 -4.69
C PHE A 53 -9.83 8.32 -3.97
N PRO A 54 -10.38 7.23 -4.52
CA PRO A 54 -10.22 5.90 -3.96
C PRO A 54 -8.79 5.39 -4.14
N LEU A 55 -8.26 4.79 -3.08
CA LEU A 55 -6.98 4.11 -3.04
C LEU A 55 -7.17 2.73 -2.41
N SER A 56 -6.59 1.70 -3.00
CA SER A 56 -6.63 0.34 -2.48
C SER A 56 -5.22 -0.14 -2.17
N VAL A 57 -5.01 -0.71 -1.01
CA VAL A 57 -3.78 -1.40 -0.61
C VAL A 57 -4.11 -2.87 -0.45
N GLU A 58 -3.28 -3.73 -1.02
CA GLU A 58 -3.45 -5.17 -0.91
C GLU A 58 -2.16 -5.82 -0.46
N ALA A 59 -2.25 -6.70 0.53
CA ALA A 59 -1.19 -7.61 0.91
C ALA A 59 -1.65 -9.05 0.59
N GLU A 60 -0.98 -9.68 -0.37
CA GLU A 60 -1.26 -11.06 -0.81
C GLU A 60 -0.01 -11.95 -0.69
N THR A 61 -0.21 -13.20 -0.25
CA THR A 61 0.82 -14.27 -0.04
C THR A 61 1.68 -14.64 -1.25
N TYR A 62 1.49 -14.07 -2.44
CA TYR A 62 2.42 -14.28 -3.59
C TYR A 62 2.75 -13.03 -4.37
N VAL A 63 1.88 -12.02 -4.37
CA VAL A 63 2.13 -10.72 -5.01
C VAL A 63 2.92 -9.80 -4.08
N GLY A 64 2.72 -9.92 -2.77
CA GLY A 64 3.26 -9.02 -1.77
C GLY A 64 2.37 -7.81 -1.52
N LEU A 65 2.99 -6.69 -1.16
CA LEU A 65 2.30 -5.43 -0.86
C LEU A 65 2.14 -4.62 -2.14
N SER A 66 0.92 -4.26 -2.49
CA SER A 66 0.61 -3.43 -3.66
C SER A 66 -0.31 -2.27 -3.30
N VAL A 67 -0.26 -1.22 -4.13
CA VAL A 67 -1.18 -0.07 -4.05
C VAL A 67 -1.80 0.20 -5.41
N THR A 68 -3.09 0.48 -5.44
CA THR A 68 -3.87 0.80 -6.63
C THR A 68 -4.60 2.12 -6.44
N GLY A 69 -4.50 3.03 -7.40
CA GLY A 69 -5.15 4.34 -7.33
C GLY A 69 -4.85 5.21 -8.56
N GLU A 70 -5.11 6.51 -8.47
CA GLU A 70 -4.75 7.45 -9.53
C GLU A 70 -3.21 7.51 -9.71
N PRO A 71 -2.70 7.65 -10.96
CA PRO A 71 -1.27 7.49 -11.26
C PRO A 71 -0.36 8.43 -10.46
N GLU A 72 -0.78 9.68 -10.30
CA GLU A 72 -0.03 10.69 -9.55
C GLU A 72 0.08 10.29 -8.07
N ALA A 73 -1.04 9.90 -7.45
CA ALA A 73 -1.05 9.45 -6.05
C ALA A 73 -0.17 8.22 -5.83
N VAL A 74 -0.26 7.22 -6.72
CA VAL A 74 0.56 6.01 -6.65
C VAL A 74 2.05 6.34 -6.77
N GLU A 75 2.44 7.22 -7.68
CA GLU A 75 3.85 7.59 -7.84
C GLU A 75 4.37 8.42 -6.66
N THR A 76 3.57 9.34 -6.11
CA THR A 76 3.92 10.09 -4.90
C THR A 76 4.13 9.17 -3.70
N ILE A 77 3.22 8.21 -3.50
CA ILE A 77 3.34 7.20 -2.43
C ILE A 77 4.61 6.37 -2.61
N LYS A 78 4.89 5.88 -3.83
CA LYS A 78 6.11 5.11 -4.12
C LYS A 78 7.38 5.89 -3.84
N SER A 79 7.44 7.15 -4.28
CA SER A 79 8.61 7.99 -4.06
C SER A 79 8.84 8.23 -2.57
N ARG A 80 7.77 8.56 -1.82
CA ARG A 80 7.87 8.81 -0.38
C ARG A 80 8.24 7.54 0.40
N LEU A 81 7.69 6.40 0.01
CA LEU A 81 7.99 5.10 0.60
C LEU A 81 9.48 4.76 0.44
N ARG A 82 10.02 4.96 -0.77
CA ARG A 82 11.44 4.74 -1.06
C ARG A 82 12.34 5.60 -0.16
N ASP A 83 12.01 6.88 -0.01
CA ASP A 83 12.78 7.78 0.87
C ASP A 83 12.80 7.30 2.32
N ILE A 84 11.70 6.75 2.84
CA ILE A 84 11.62 6.22 4.21
C ILE A 84 12.48 4.96 4.34
N ILE A 85 12.43 4.06 3.36
CA ILE A 85 13.18 2.81 3.36
C ILE A 85 14.69 3.09 3.25
N ASP A 86 15.09 3.97 2.33
CA ASP A 86 16.50 4.29 2.09
C ASP A 86 17.14 5.02 3.28
N ARG A 87 16.40 5.89 3.96
CA ARG A 87 16.87 6.55 5.20
C ARG A 87 17.01 5.60 6.39
N LYS A 88 16.41 4.41 6.33
CA LYS A 88 16.49 3.39 7.39
C LYS A 88 17.56 2.34 7.13
N ARG A 89 18.23 2.34 5.97
CA ARG A 89 19.39 1.48 5.72
C ARG A 89 20.64 2.13 6.34
N PRO A 90 21.35 1.44 7.26
CA PRO A 90 22.59 1.94 7.85
C PRO A 90 23.72 2.05 6.82
#